data_AF-A0A918MZC4-F1
#
_entry.id   AF-A0A918MZC4-F1
#
_cell.length_a   1.000
_cell.length_b   1.000
_cell.length_c   1.000
_cell.angle_alpha   90.00
_cell.angle_beta   90.00
_cell.angle_gamma   90.00
#
_symmetry.space_group_name_H-M   'P 1'
#
loop_
_entity.id
_entity.type
_entity.pdbx_description
1 polymer ?
#
loop_
_entity_poly.entity_id
_entity_poly.type
_entity_poly.pdbx_seq_one_letter_code
_entity_poly.pdbx_strand_id
1 'polypeptide(L)'
;MASMMTIVRDNTTQGDLAGRDIHKTYNAVREPTAMARLVEQYLAETLADQSLSAWTEKLEHFLSNETSSDIRGLEEKLKCSGREEMVKVALLRKQSAWKAIMRQQGSKSAQTIYTFLMAEIVVNFEQSVLPLVQGNASREMVDTAMLDKVISPALQMLESNPLMLNKMDIQGLVYFLAGNCYIRWDAC
;
A
#
# COMPACT_ATOMS: atom_id res chain seq x y z
N MET A 1 48.65 -8.34 39.89
CA MET A 1 48.81 -8.79 38.50
C MET A 1 49.13 -7.57 37.66
N ALA A 2 50.32 -7.52 37.06
CA ALA A 2 50.82 -6.33 36.36
C ALA A 2 50.12 -6.18 35.00
N SER A 3 49.50 -5.02 34.76
CA SER A 3 48.94 -4.69 33.45
C SER A 3 50.09 -4.41 32.48
N MET A 4 50.29 -5.28 31.49
CA MET A 4 51.25 -5.06 30.41
C MET A 4 50.71 -3.97 29.47
N MET A 5 51.34 -2.79 29.50
CA MET A 5 51.05 -1.71 28.57
C MET A 5 51.79 -1.96 27.26
N THR A 6 51.05 -2.18 26.17
CA THR A 6 51.63 -2.33 24.83
C THR A 6 51.62 -0.96 24.13
N ILE A 7 52.80 -0.52 23.68
CA ILE A 7 52.98 0.77 23.00
C ILE A 7 53.29 0.49 21.53
N VAL A 8 52.46 1.02 20.62
CA VAL A 8 52.67 0.96 19.17
C VAL A 8 53.09 2.35 18.69
N ARG A 9 54.19 2.46 17.93
CA ARG A 9 54.74 3.73 17.39
C ARG A 9 54.89 3.64 15.87
N ASP A 10 54.92 4.79 15.21
CA ASP A 10 55.17 4.98 13.77
C ASP A 10 54.09 4.46 12.80
N ASN A 11 52.81 4.60 13.17
CA ASN A 11 51.72 4.32 12.22
C ASN A 11 51.41 5.52 11.32
N THR A 12 51.35 5.26 10.01
CA THR A 12 50.89 6.22 9.00
C THR A 12 49.63 5.66 8.35
N THR A 13 48.46 6.25 8.63
CA THR A 13 47.19 5.78 8.05
C THR A 13 46.40 6.95 7.46
N GLN A 14 45.75 6.69 6.32
CA GLN A 14 44.83 7.64 5.66
C GLN A 14 43.39 7.52 6.22
N GLY A 15 43.14 6.58 7.11
CA GLY A 15 41.85 6.31 7.77
C GLY A 15 42.02 5.90 9.23
N ASP A 16 40.93 5.40 9.82
CA ASP A 16 40.82 5.15 11.26
C ASP A 16 41.75 4.06 11.78
N LEU A 17 42.34 4.31 12.96
CA LEU A 17 43.17 3.37 13.72
C LEU A 17 42.61 3.28 15.15
N ALA A 18 42.25 2.06 15.61
CA ALA A 18 41.87 1.85 17.01
C ALA A 18 42.41 0.52 17.55
N GLY A 19 42.61 0.46 18.87
CA GLY A 19 43.18 -0.70 19.56
C GLY A 19 42.19 -1.82 19.91
N ARG A 20 40.87 -1.62 19.76
CA ARG A 20 39.88 -2.69 19.96
C ARG A 20 38.81 -2.73 18.87
N ASP A 21 37.87 -1.78 18.84
CA ASP A 21 36.82 -1.73 17.80
C ASP A 21 36.61 -0.30 17.30
N ILE A 22 36.34 -0.15 16.00
CA ILE A 22 35.87 1.09 15.38
C ILE A 22 34.44 0.86 14.91
N HIS A 23 33.48 1.49 15.58
CA HIS A 23 32.08 1.47 15.13
C HIS A 23 31.82 2.67 14.23
N LYS A 24 31.67 2.42 12.93
CA LYS A 24 31.22 3.42 11.96
C LYS A 24 29.74 3.22 11.67
N THR A 25 28.92 4.17 12.11
CA THR A 25 27.51 4.23 11.73
C THR A 25 27.38 5.10 10.50
N TYR A 26 27.14 4.47 9.36
CA TYR A 26 26.86 5.19 8.11
C TYR A 26 25.36 5.40 8.00
N ASN A 27 24.93 6.66 8.12
CA ASN A 27 23.56 7.04 7.76
C ASN A 27 23.50 7.17 6.24
N ALA A 28 23.17 6.08 5.56
CA ALA A 28 22.87 6.14 4.13
C ALA A 28 21.62 7.01 3.96
N VAL A 29 21.76 8.16 3.28
CA VAL A 29 20.61 8.94 2.81
C VAL A 29 19.87 8.05 1.82
N ARG A 30 18.70 7.56 2.22
CA ARG A 30 17.85 6.75 1.35
C ARG A 30 17.30 7.68 0.27
N GLU A 31 17.58 7.38 -0.99
CA GLU A 31 16.95 8.08 -2.11
C GLU A 31 15.42 8.05 -1.92
N PRO A 32 14.72 9.19 -2.07
CA PRO A 32 13.28 9.25 -1.86
C PRO A 32 12.60 8.31 -2.85
N THR A 33 11.67 7.50 -2.33
CA THR A 33 10.91 6.56 -3.16
C THR A 33 10.09 7.33 -4.20
N ALA A 34 9.70 6.65 -5.27
CA ALA A 34 8.79 7.24 -6.26
C ALA A 34 7.50 7.76 -5.59
N MET A 35 7.04 7.06 -4.55
CA MET A 35 5.89 7.45 -3.76
C MET A 35 6.16 8.69 -2.91
N ALA A 36 7.31 8.79 -2.24
CA ALA A 36 7.71 10.00 -1.50
C ALA A 36 7.73 11.25 -2.39
N ARG A 37 8.27 11.13 -3.62
CA ARG A 37 8.29 12.24 -4.59
C ARG A 37 6.88 12.68 -5.00
N LEU A 38 5.96 11.74 -5.16
CA LEU A 38 4.55 12.04 -5.50
C LEU A 38 3.82 12.68 -4.34
N VAL A 39 4.14 12.29 -3.10
CA VAL A 39 3.61 12.96 -1.92
C VAL A 39 4.07 14.42 -1.87
N GLU A 40 5.36 14.69 -2.10
CA GLU A 40 5.87 16.07 -2.14
C GLU A 40 5.18 16.89 -3.24
N GLN A 41 5.00 16.30 -4.43
CA GLN A 41 4.26 16.94 -5.52
C GLN A 41 2.80 17.21 -5.14
N TYR A 42 2.13 16.27 -4.50
CA TYR A 42 0.76 16.47 -4.00
C TYR A 42 0.68 17.64 -3.02
N LEU A 43 1.61 17.72 -2.06
CA LEU A 43 1.63 18.84 -1.11
C LEU A 43 1.85 20.18 -1.81
N ALA A 44 2.74 20.23 -2.80
CA ALA A 44 2.95 21.43 -3.61
C ALA A 44 1.70 21.80 -4.42
N GLU A 45 1.02 20.80 -5.01
CA GLU A 45 -0.25 20.98 -5.72
C GLU A 45 -1.36 21.46 -4.78
N THR A 46 -1.43 21.04 -3.51
CA THR A 46 -2.47 21.51 -2.57
C THR A 46 -2.29 22.97 -2.16
N LEU A 47 -1.07 23.52 -2.27
CA LEU A 47 -0.77 24.93 -1.98
C LEU A 47 -1.02 25.85 -3.18
N ALA A 48 -1.01 25.31 -4.39
CA ALA A 48 -1.35 26.03 -5.62
C ALA A 48 -2.81 25.79 -5.97
N ASP A 49 -3.62 26.85 -6.07
CA ASP A 49 -5.06 26.75 -6.34
C ASP A 49 -5.32 25.93 -7.62
N GLN A 50 -6.02 24.79 -7.50
CA GLN A 50 -6.14 23.80 -8.58
C GLN A 50 -7.36 24.08 -9.46
N SER A 51 -7.13 24.14 -10.78
CA SER A 51 -8.18 23.98 -11.80
C SER A 51 -8.53 22.49 -11.98
N LEU A 52 -9.82 22.18 -12.10
CA LEU A 52 -10.32 20.82 -12.36
C LEU A 52 -9.55 20.13 -13.50
N SER A 53 -8.89 19.01 -13.21
CA SER A 53 -8.21 18.17 -14.19
C SER A 53 -9.00 16.88 -14.45
N ALA A 54 -8.95 16.36 -15.69
CA ALA A 54 -9.50 15.04 -16.00
C ALA A 54 -8.77 13.93 -15.24
N TRP A 55 -9.40 12.76 -15.10
CA TRP A 55 -8.76 11.60 -14.48
C TRP A 55 -7.56 11.14 -15.31
N THR A 56 -6.53 10.60 -14.67
CA THR A 56 -5.47 9.89 -15.37
C THR A 56 -6.01 8.58 -15.95
N GLU A 57 -5.60 8.24 -17.18
CA GLU A 57 -5.99 7.00 -17.88
C GLU A 57 -5.84 5.73 -17.01
N LYS A 58 -4.76 5.68 -16.21
CA LYS A 58 -4.48 4.57 -15.30
C LYS A 58 -5.50 4.45 -14.17
N LEU A 59 -5.98 5.58 -13.62
CA LEU A 59 -7.02 5.56 -12.61
C LEU A 59 -8.38 5.25 -13.24
N GLU A 60 -8.66 5.81 -14.42
CA GLU A 60 -9.89 5.51 -15.17
C GLU A 60 -10.06 4.01 -15.41
N HIS A 61 -8.97 3.29 -15.69
CA HIS A 61 -8.98 1.83 -15.78
C HIS A 61 -9.54 1.16 -14.52
N PHE A 62 -9.10 1.56 -13.32
CA PHE A 62 -9.63 1.01 -12.07
C PHE A 62 -11.07 1.46 -11.78
N LEU A 63 -11.48 2.62 -12.29
CA LEU A 63 -12.85 3.13 -12.13
C LEU A 63 -13.84 2.48 -13.10
N SER A 64 -13.38 1.98 -14.25
CA SER A 64 -14.22 1.30 -15.22
C SER A 64 -14.48 -0.16 -14.81
N ASN A 65 -15.71 -0.62 -15.05
CA ASN A 65 -16.12 -2.00 -14.80
C ASN A 65 -15.95 -2.89 -16.05
N GLU A 66 -15.30 -2.40 -17.10
CA GLU A 66 -15.29 -3.02 -18.43
C GLU A 66 -14.39 -4.26 -18.52
N THR A 67 -13.57 -4.52 -17.50
CA THR A 67 -12.52 -5.54 -17.52
C THR A 67 -12.97 -6.94 -17.11
N SER A 68 -14.22 -7.13 -16.66
CA SER A 68 -14.66 -8.40 -16.06
C SER A 68 -15.92 -8.99 -16.68
N SER A 69 -15.83 -10.27 -17.06
CA SER A 69 -16.98 -11.11 -17.43
C SER A 69 -17.79 -11.58 -16.22
N ASP A 70 -17.30 -11.37 -14.99
CA ASP A 70 -18.03 -11.68 -13.77
C ASP A 70 -19.04 -10.57 -13.46
N ILE A 71 -20.32 -10.90 -13.59
CA ILE A 71 -21.47 -10.01 -13.40
C ILE A 71 -21.82 -9.88 -11.90
N ARG A 72 -21.25 -10.73 -11.03
CA ARG A 72 -21.58 -10.74 -9.61
C ARG A 72 -21.04 -9.50 -8.91
N GLY A 73 -21.91 -8.82 -8.18
CA GLY A 73 -21.54 -7.69 -7.34
C GLY A 73 -20.76 -8.13 -6.08
N LEU A 74 -20.20 -7.15 -5.37
CA LEU A 74 -19.48 -7.37 -4.10
C LEU A 74 -20.32 -8.17 -3.08
N GLU A 75 -21.60 -7.84 -2.96
CA GLU A 75 -22.50 -8.52 -2.02
C GLU A 75 -22.60 -10.02 -2.31
N GLU A 76 -22.78 -10.39 -3.57
CA GLU A 76 -22.88 -11.80 -3.98
C GLU A 76 -21.57 -12.53 -3.72
N LYS A 77 -20.42 -11.92 -4.04
CA LYS A 77 -19.09 -12.50 -3.76
C LYS A 77 -18.85 -12.76 -2.27
N LEU A 78 -19.31 -11.86 -1.40
CA LEU A 78 -19.21 -12.04 0.05
C LEU A 78 -20.15 -13.14 0.56
N LYS A 79 -21.36 -13.26 -0.01
CA LYS A 79 -22.27 -14.36 0.32
C LYS A 79 -21.70 -15.71 -0.10
N CYS A 80 -21.18 -15.82 -1.33
CA CYS A 80 -20.55 -17.05 -1.83
C CYS A 80 -19.34 -17.50 -0.99
N SER A 81 -18.63 -16.56 -0.37
CA SER A 81 -17.48 -16.85 0.51
C SER A 81 -17.85 -17.04 1.99
N GLY A 82 -19.14 -17.11 2.33
CA GLY A 82 -19.60 -17.34 3.70
C GLY A 82 -19.36 -16.15 4.65
N ARG A 83 -19.38 -14.92 4.12
CA ARG A 83 -19.10 -13.65 4.84
C ARG A 83 -20.30 -12.69 4.79
N GLU A 84 -21.51 -13.23 4.84
CA GLU A 84 -22.74 -12.44 4.72
C GLU A 84 -22.86 -11.36 5.80
N GLU A 85 -22.39 -11.64 7.01
CA GLU A 85 -22.39 -10.68 8.13
C GLU A 85 -21.54 -9.44 7.86
N MET A 86 -20.57 -9.52 6.95
CA MET A 86 -19.69 -8.42 6.58
C MET A 86 -20.26 -7.53 5.48
N VAL A 87 -21.29 -7.98 4.76
CA VAL A 87 -21.84 -7.30 3.56
C VAL A 87 -22.17 -5.84 3.85
N LYS A 88 -22.91 -5.57 4.92
CA LYS A 88 -23.33 -4.20 5.28
C LYS A 88 -22.13 -3.27 5.49
N VAL A 89 -21.11 -3.74 6.22
CA VAL A 89 -19.90 -2.95 6.50
C VAL A 89 -19.06 -2.78 5.24
N ALA A 90 -18.95 -3.83 4.42
CA ALA A 90 -18.19 -3.80 3.17
C ALA A 90 -18.77 -2.81 2.16
N LEU A 91 -20.09 -2.76 2.00
CA LEU A 91 -20.77 -1.80 1.12
C LEU A 91 -20.57 -0.36 1.60
N LEU A 92 -20.70 -0.10 2.90
CA LEU A 92 -20.45 1.23 3.48
C LEU A 92 -19.01 1.69 3.18
N ARG A 93 -18.03 0.80 3.40
CA ARG A 93 -16.61 1.11 3.18
C ARG A 93 -16.27 1.28 1.70
N LYS A 94 -16.85 0.46 0.81
CA LYS A 94 -16.77 0.64 -0.64
C LYS A 94 -17.26 2.03 -1.04
N GLN A 95 -18.42 2.45 -0.52
CA GLN A 95 -18.97 3.76 -0.82
C GLN A 95 -18.08 4.90 -0.29
N SER A 96 -17.54 4.76 0.92
CA SER A 96 -16.61 5.73 1.49
C SER A 96 -15.32 5.85 0.66
N ALA A 97 -14.78 4.72 0.20
CA ALA A 97 -13.61 4.69 -0.68
C ALA A 97 -13.88 5.39 -2.02
N TRP A 98 -15.02 5.11 -2.66
CA TRP A 98 -15.43 5.81 -3.88
C TRP A 98 -15.48 7.33 -3.66
N LYS A 99 -16.15 7.78 -2.59
CA LYS A 99 -16.22 9.22 -2.25
C LYS A 99 -14.85 9.82 -2.01
N ALA A 100 -13.94 9.10 -1.36
CA ALA A 100 -12.57 9.56 -1.11
C ALA A 100 -11.79 9.73 -2.42
N ILE A 101 -11.89 8.77 -3.35
CA ILE A 101 -11.27 8.87 -4.68
C ILE A 101 -11.84 10.07 -5.43
N MET A 102 -13.17 10.19 -5.52
CA MET A 102 -13.84 11.27 -6.27
C MET A 102 -13.46 12.67 -5.79
N ARG A 103 -13.20 12.85 -4.49
CA ARG A 103 -12.74 14.15 -3.93
C ARG A 103 -11.39 14.60 -4.50
N GLN A 104 -10.57 13.68 -4.98
CA GLN A 104 -9.24 13.98 -5.49
C GLN A 104 -9.18 14.21 -7.00
N GLN A 105 -10.33 14.38 -7.67
CA GLN A 105 -10.37 14.64 -9.12
C GLN A 105 -9.53 15.87 -9.54
N GLY A 106 -9.39 16.87 -8.68
CA GLY A 106 -8.59 18.07 -8.96
C GLY A 106 -7.07 17.84 -9.01
N SER A 107 -6.55 16.81 -8.33
CA SER A 107 -5.11 16.64 -8.12
C SER A 107 -4.57 15.41 -8.84
N LYS A 108 -3.69 15.64 -9.83
CA LYS A 108 -3.02 14.55 -10.56
C LYS A 108 -2.10 13.74 -9.66
N SER A 109 -1.44 14.37 -8.71
CA SER A 109 -0.58 13.66 -7.76
C SER A 109 -1.42 12.73 -6.86
N ALA A 110 -2.55 13.18 -6.31
CA ALA A 110 -3.42 12.30 -5.53
C ALA A 110 -4.01 11.15 -6.36
N GLN A 111 -4.43 11.43 -7.60
CA GLN A 111 -4.88 10.37 -8.52
C GLN A 111 -3.81 9.31 -8.75
N THR A 112 -2.56 9.74 -8.92
CA THR A 112 -1.42 8.85 -9.10
C THR A 112 -1.15 8.03 -7.84
N ILE A 113 -1.27 8.62 -6.66
CA ILE A 113 -1.18 7.92 -5.37
C ILE A 113 -2.25 6.83 -5.27
N TYR A 114 -3.51 7.14 -5.57
CA TYR A 114 -4.59 6.15 -5.55
C TYR A 114 -4.35 5.02 -6.57
N THR A 115 -3.82 5.36 -7.75
CA THR A 115 -3.47 4.36 -8.77
C THR A 115 -2.41 3.39 -8.25
N PHE A 116 -1.34 3.89 -7.63
CA PHE A 116 -0.31 3.03 -7.04
C PHE A 116 -0.86 2.16 -5.91
N LEU A 117 -1.68 2.73 -5.02
CA LEU A 117 -2.32 1.97 -3.94
C LEU A 117 -3.20 0.84 -4.49
N MET A 118 -4.00 1.12 -5.50
CA MET A 118 -4.88 0.11 -6.11
C MET A 118 -4.07 -1.00 -6.77
N ALA A 119 -3.03 -0.65 -7.54
CA ALA A 119 -2.16 -1.64 -8.17
C ALA A 119 -1.46 -2.53 -7.14
N GLU A 120 -0.90 -1.94 -6.07
CA GLU A 120 -0.24 -2.67 -4.99
C GLU A 120 -1.21 -3.64 -4.29
N ILE A 121 -2.44 -3.20 -4.02
CA ILE A 121 -3.48 -4.03 -3.40
C ILE A 121 -3.81 -5.23 -4.31
N VAL A 122 -4.01 -5.01 -5.61
CA VAL A 122 -4.36 -6.07 -6.57
C VAL A 122 -3.23 -7.10 -6.65
N VAL A 123 -2.00 -6.66 -6.88
CA VAL A 123 -0.84 -7.56 -7.02
C VAL A 123 -0.63 -8.38 -5.76
N ASN A 124 -0.65 -7.74 -4.58
CA ASN A 124 -0.46 -8.44 -3.32
C ASN A 124 -1.59 -9.42 -3.01
N PHE A 125 -2.82 -9.07 -3.37
CA PHE A 125 -3.97 -9.97 -3.24
C PHE A 125 -3.79 -11.20 -4.12
N GLU A 126 -3.48 -11.03 -5.40
CA GLU A 126 -3.30 -12.13 -6.36
C GLU A 126 -2.17 -13.08 -5.96
N GLN A 127 -1.09 -12.55 -5.40
CA GLN A 127 0.07 -13.35 -5.02
C GLN A 127 -0.07 -14.05 -3.68
N SER A 128 -0.75 -13.42 -2.71
CA SER A 128 -0.75 -13.90 -1.32
C SER A 128 -2.10 -14.42 -0.83
N VAL A 129 -3.21 -13.86 -1.31
CA VAL A 129 -4.55 -14.16 -0.78
C VAL A 129 -5.34 -15.06 -1.72
N LEU A 130 -5.28 -14.80 -3.03
CA LEU A 130 -5.97 -15.62 -4.03
C LEU A 130 -5.59 -17.11 -3.97
N PRO A 131 -4.31 -17.51 -3.80
CA PRO A 131 -3.95 -18.93 -3.67
C PRO A 131 -4.55 -19.58 -2.42
N LEU A 132 -4.69 -18.82 -1.32
CA LEU A 132 -5.31 -19.31 -0.09
C LEU A 132 -6.81 -19.53 -0.27
N VAL A 133 -7.48 -18.60 -0.97
CA VAL A 133 -8.90 -18.72 -1.33
C VAL A 133 -9.13 -19.96 -2.22
N GLN A 134 -8.33 -20.12 -3.27
CA GLN A 134 -8.41 -21.27 -4.18
C GLN A 134 -8.09 -22.59 -3.46
N GLY A 135 -7.18 -22.56 -2.49
CA GLY A 135 -6.83 -23.71 -1.66
C GLY A 135 -7.83 -24.04 -0.55
N ASN A 136 -8.99 -23.34 -0.48
CA ASN A 136 -9.97 -23.48 0.61
C ASN A 136 -9.33 -23.34 2.01
N ALA A 137 -8.36 -22.44 2.16
CA ALA A 137 -7.73 -22.16 3.44
C ALA A 137 -8.78 -21.63 4.45
N SER A 138 -8.47 -21.75 5.74
CA SER A 138 -9.37 -21.26 6.77
C SER A 138 -9.57 -19.75 6.64
N ARG A 139 -10.76 -19.28 7.05
CA ARG A 139 -11.09 -17.86 7.06
C ARG A 139 -10.05 -17.01 7.81
N GLU A 140 -9.56 -17.53 8.94
CA GLU A 140 -8.53 -16.88 9.75
C GLU A 140 -7.22 -16.70 8.98
N MET A 141 -6.78 -17.71 8.22
CA MET A 141 -5.59 -17.60 7.38
C MET A 141 -5.74 -16.55 6.29
N VAL A 142 -6.90 -16.54 5.62
CA VAL A 142 -7.21 -15.54 4.57
C VAL A 142 -7.25 -14.13 5.18
N ASP A 143 -7.90 -13.95 6.32
CA ASP A 143 -8.00 -12.65 6.99
C ASP A 143 -6.64 -12.13 7.49
N THR A 144 -5.81 -13.03 8.01
CA THR A 144 -4.43 -12.71 8.43
C THR A 144 -3.58 -12.31 7.22
N ALA A 145 -3.62 -13.09 6.14
CA ALA A 145 -2.91 -12.77 4.91
C ALA A 145 -3.39 -11.42 4.33
N MET A 146 -4.70 -11.16 4.37
CA MET A 146 -5.25 -9.90 3.91
C MET A 146 -4.73 -8.70 4.71
N LEU A 147 -4.64 -8.84 6.03
CA LEU A 147 -4.11 -7.78 6.89
C LEU A 147 -2.61 -7.57 6.69
N ASP A 148 -1.84 -8.65 6.69
CA ASP A 148 -0.38 -8.60 6.76
C ASP A 148 0.28 -8.42 5.39
N LYS A 149 -0.34 -8.95 4.34
CA LYS A 149 0.23 -8.95 2.98
C LYS A 149 -0.42 -7.94 2.05
N VAL A 150 -1.64 -7.47 2.33
CA VAL A 150 -2.35 -6.54 1.44
C VAL A 150 -2.56 -5.18 2.11
N ILE A 151 -3.27 -5.14 3.25
CA ILE A 151 -3.67 -3.88 3.89
C ILE A 151 -2.47 -3.14 4.49
N SER A 152 -1.63 -3.84 5.27
CA SER A 152 -0.50 -3.21 5.95
C SER A 152 0.58 -2.71 4.98
N PRO A 153 0.98 -3.48 3.94
CA PRO A 153 1.94 -3.01 2.95
C PRO A 153 1.43 -1.81 2.14
N ALA A 154 0.17 -1.82 1.71
CA ALA A 154 -0.42 -0.68 1.00
C ALA A 154 -0.43 0.59 1.85
N LEU A 155 -0.70 0.48 3.16
CA LEU A 155 -0.62 1.62 4.07
C LEU A 155 0.83 2.09 4.28
N GLN A 156 1.78 1.17 4.43
CA GLN A 156 3.20 1.50 4.60
C GLN A 156 3.79 2.20 3.37
N MET A 157 3.29 1.87 2.17
CA MET A 157 3.71 2.51 0.92
C MET A 157 3.45 4.03 0.93
N LEU A 158 2.43 4.51 1.65
CA LEU A 158 2.10 5.94 1.72
C LEU A 158 3.13 6.77 2.48
N GLU A 159 4.05 6.15 3.22
CA GLU A 159 5.08 6.79 4.04
C GLU A 159 4.53 7.92 4.92
N SER A 160 4.68 9.18 4.51
CA SER A 160 4.18 10.37 5.20
C SER A 160 2.65 10.51 5.19
N ASN A 161 1.96 9.72 4.37
CA ASN A 161 0.51 9.58 4.33
C ASN A 161 -0.23 10.93 4.22
N PRO A 162 -0.02 11.70 3.15
CA PRO A 162 -0.60 13.03 3.01
C PRO A 162 -2.13 13.00 2.86
N LEU A 163 -2.67 11.86 2.41
CA LEU A 163 -4.09 11.62 2.26
C LEU A 163 -4.76 11.20 3.58
N MET A 164 -3.99 11.05 4.67
CA MET A 164 -4.47 10.66 6.00
C MET A 164 -5.28 9.36 5.99
N LEU A 165 -4.91 8.42 5.11
CA LEU A 165 -5.59 7.13 4.99
C LEU A 165 -5.21 6.22 6.16
N ASN A 166 -6.18 5.47 6.67
CA ASN A 166 -5.96 4.45 7.68
C ASN A 166 -6.32 3.06 7.14
N LYS A 167 -6.14 2.02 7.97
CA LYS A 167 -6.41 0.63 7.58
C LYS A 167 -7.86 0.41 7.10
N MET A 168 -8.84 1.14 7.64
CA MET A 168 -10.23 1.04 7.20
C MET A 168 -10.43 1.63 5.80
N ASP A 169 -9.70 2.69 5.46
CA ASP A 169 -9.75 3.30 4.13
C ASP A 169 -9.13 2.35 3.08
N ILE A 170 -7.99 1.75 3.40
CA ILE A 170 -7.36 0.72 2.55
C ILE A 170 -8.29 -0.49 2.39
N GLN A 171 -8.94 -0.92 3.46
CA GLN A 171 -9.95 -1.98 3.38
C GLN A 171 -11.18 -1.56 2.56
N GLY A 172 -11.53 -0.27 2.54
CA GLY A 172 -12.53 0.28 1.63
C GLY A 172 -12.09 0.20 0.16
N LEU A 173 -10.82 0.49 -0.14
CA LEU A 173 -10.25 0.35 -1.49
C LEU A 173 -10.27 -1.11 -1.97
N VAL A 174 -9.96 -2.05 -1.09
CA VAL A 174 -10.12 -3.49 -1.35
C VAL A 174 -11.56 -3.82 -1.78
N TYR A 175 -12.57 -3.38 -1.02
CA TYR A 175 -13.97 -3.62 -1.35
C TYR A 175 -14.43 -2.88 -2.61
N PHE A 176 -13.81 -1.74 -2.90
CA PHE A 176 -14.02 -1.04 -4.16
C PHE A 176 -13.52 -1.87 -5.35
N LEU A 177 -12.27 -2.34 -5.30
CA LEU A 177 -11.66 -3.20 -6.32
C LEU A 177 -12.41 -4.53 -6.48
N ALA A 178 -12.90 -5.10 -5.38
CA ALA A 178 -13.77 -6.26 -5.37
C ALA A 178 -15.05 -6.06 -6.18
N GLY A 179 -15.68 -4.89 -5.98
CA GLY A 179 -16.89 -4.48 -6.67
C GLY A 179 -16.66 -4.20 -8.15
N ASN A 180 -15.46 -3.80 -8.53
CA ASN A 180 -15.02 -3.59 -9.91
C ASN A 180 -14.32 -4.84 -10.49
N CYS A 181 -14.41 -5.97 -9.78
CA CYS A 181 -13.93 -7.29 -10.20
C CYS A 181 -12.41 -7.49 -10.34
N TYR A 182 -11.60 -6.56 -9.85
CA TYR A 182 -10.16 -6.75 -9.70
C TYR A 182 -9.80 -7.74 -8.58
N ILE A 183 -10.71 -7.96 -7.62
CA ILE A 183 -10.48 -8.87 -6.48
C ILE A 183 -11.67 -9.84 -6.35
N ARG A 184 -11.35 -11.13 -6.11
CA ARG A 184 -12.33 -12.22 -5.95
C ARG A 184 -12.00 -13.08 -4.72
N TRP A 185 -13.02 -13.33 -3.89
CA TRP A 185 -12.92 -14.15 -2.65
C TRP A 185 -13.48 -15.55 -2.82
N ASP A 186 -13.88 -15.91 -4.03
CA ASP A 186 -14.39 -17.21 -4.38
C ASP A 186 -13.40 -17.94 -5.29
N ALA A 187 -13.30 -19.26 -5.12
CA ALA A 187 -12.53 -20.10 -6.02
C ALA A 187 -13.26 -20.15 -7.37
N CYS A 188 -12.56 -19.77 -8.44
CA CYS A 188 -12.98 -20.05 -9.81
C CYS A 188 -12.70 -21.50 -10.17
#